data_AF-D3HSQ5-F1
#
_entry.id   AF-D3HSQ5-F1
#
_cell.length_a   1.000
_cell.length_b   1.000
_cell.length_c   1.000
_cell.angle_alpha   90.00
_cell.angle_beta   90.00
_cell.angle_gamma   90.00
#
_symmetry.space_group_name_H-M   'P 1'
#
loop_
_entity.id
_entity.type
_entity.pdbx_description
1 polymer ?
#
loop_
_entity_poly.entity_id
_entity_poly.type
_entity_poly.pdbx_seq_one_letter_code
_entity_poly.pdbx_strand_id
1 'polypeptide(L)'
;MNFSNNYNTYKLAKQLITRVEKLIKTTSEPALVRRILSELHLNELETTNKEYTDFIGKISTVPMQLTPLINYLNEKLIDNTPICQLFAFIEKNELISNEELEQAAKTIQLQITLLSILEAIIVTMTNGEQFAQDVYQHLSKRSGSPYPGNPVVDFFWAPSNASLFERIKLSSIKPGMLNILFHRAMKDKLESQSDIEQFISKMGLWWWYADIRAAADNELTGTTPAMALNIMEAAWEESTGDVKHICGKDNAEAGALLIKLMEEHKYSTSNTLKRSILPENTVLMDDSKSYSILPGLTVSNTPKKVMEFNIDGHWRDLYNSWNLLFVITNIDKIFMPIKLILPTVLAAEPQNYKEVRVISLFTIGSIFLQENTKMNPFFSDNYHFKNAEIILKKWGEINKDYGMKLLKHQSNLQVDKSETSYHEVFGNNPHLNFLIRIIGYLSDPSNYQFTQPNTAKFSSRFSFFSQSKQTSTSLSQVEHTSQAHLLSI
;
A
#
# COMPACT_ATOMS: atom_id res chain seq x y z
N MET A 1 23.33 14.90 -16.92
CA MET A 1 23.90 13.88 -16.01
C MET A 1 24.99 13.12 -16.75
N ASN A 2 26.14 12.86 -16.10
CA ASN A 2 27.23 12.09 -16.69
C ASN A 2 26.83 10.61 -16.78
N PHE A 3 26.68 10.08 -17.99
CA PHE A 3 26.38 8.67 -18.27
C PHE A 3 27.30 7.68 -17.52
N SER A 4 28.57 8.06 -17.30
CA SER A 4 29.56 7.26 -16.57
C SER A 4 29.18 6.99 -15.10
N ASN A 5 28.62 7.98 -14.39
CA ASN A 5 28.27 7.81 -12.96
C ASN A 5 27.05 6.90 -12.75
N ASN A 6 26.08 6.97 -13.67
CA ASN A 6 24.89 6.09 -13.61
C ASN A 6 25.26 4.64 -13.94
N TYR A 7 26.15 4.43 -14.92
CA TYR A 7 26.62 3.09 -15.26
C TYR A 7 27.38 2.41 -14.12
N ASN A 8 28.26 3.14 -13.44
CA ASN A 8 29.00 2.58 -12.29
C ASN A 8 28.08 2.22 -11.11
N THR A 9 27.06 3.06 -10.84
CA THR A 9 26.05 2.80 -9.81
C THR A 9 25.29 1.51 -10.11
N TYR A 10 24.76 1.38 -11.32
CA TYR A 10 24.05 0.17 -11.77
C TYR A 10 24.92 -1.09 -11.64
N LYS A 11 26.19 -1.01 -12.05
CA LYS A 11 27.13 -2.14 -11.99
C LYS A 11 27.33 -2.62 -10.55
N LEU A 12 27.57 -1.71 -9.61
CA LEU A 12 27.78 -2.03 -8.19
C LEU A 12 26.51 -2.60 -7.55
N ALA A 13 25.34 -2.03 -7.84
CA ALA A 13 24.06 -2.55 -7.34
C ALA A 13 23.83 -4.00 -7.81
N LYS A 14 24.10 -4.27 -9.09
CA LYS A 14 23.99 -5.61 -9.68
C LYS A 14 24.97 -6.60 -9.06
N GLN A 15 26.18 -6.16 -8.69
CA GLN A 15 27.16 -7.01 -8.01
C GLN A 15 26.65 -7.48 -6.65
N LEU A 16 26.08 -6.60 -5.83
CA LEU A 16 25.48 -6.97 -4.54
C LEU A 16 24.36 -8.01 -4.72
N ILE A 17 23.42 -7.75 -5.63
CA ILE A 17 22.32 -8.69 -5.91
C ILE A 17 22.86 -10.04 -6.37
N THR A 18 23.86 -10.06 -7.25
CA THR A 18 24.48 -11.31 -7.72
C THR A 18 25.12 -12.10 -6.57
N ARG A 19 25.68 -11.43 -5.56
CA ARG A 19 26.22 -12.08 -4.36
C ARG A 19 25.11 -12.74 -3.54
N VAL A 20 23.97 -12.06 -3.38
CA VAL A 20 22.79 -12.60 -2.69
C VAL A 20 22.19 -13.78 -3.46
N GLU A 21 22.04 -13.66 -4.78
CA GLU A 21 21.42 -14.67 -5.64
C GLU A 21 22.15 -16.02 -5.60
N LYS A 22 23.47 -16.01 -5.43
CA LYS A 22 24.27 -17.23 -5.29
C LYS A 22 23.96 -18.06 -4.04
N LEU A 23 23.31 -17.47 -3.05
CA LEU A 23 23.05 -18.08 -1.74
C LEU A 23 21.61 -18.58 -1.59
N ILE A 24 20.75 -18.29 -2.57
CA ILE A 24 19.33 -18.68 -2.56
C ILE A 24 19.10 -19.83 -3.53
N LYS A 25 18.15 -20.69 -3.18
CA LYS A 25 17.69 -21.76 -4.07
C LYS A 25 16.71 -21.18 -5.08
N THR A 26 16.90 -21.54 -6.34
CA THR A 26 16.01 -21.17 -7.45
C THR A 26 14.80 -22.09 -7.57
N THR A 27 14.58 -22.98 -6.60
CA THR A 27 13.40 -23.87 -6.54
C THR A 27 12.72 -23.74 -5.19
N SER A 28 11.39 -23.79 -5.19
CA SER A 28 10.61 -23.80 -3.96
C SER A 28 10.75 -25.13 -3.22
N GLU A 29 10.59 -25.09 -1.90
CA GLU A 29 10.56 -26.28 -1.07
C GLU A 29 9.12 -26.57 -0.62
N PRO A 30 8.45 -27.63 -1.12
CA PRO A 30 7.05 -27.90 -0.80
C PRO A 30 6.75 -28.01 0.71
N ALA A 31 7.70 -28.53 1.49
CA ALA A 31 7.57 -28.57 2.95
C ALA A 31 7.54 -27.17 3.58
N LEU A 32 8.38 -26.26 3.09
CA LEU A 32 8.40 -24.87 3.54
C LEU A 32 7.12 -24.14 3.11
N VAL A 33 6.64 -24.36 1.89
CA VAL A 33 5.36 -23.82 1.39
C VAL A 33 4.20 -24.23 2.30
N ARG A 34 4.06 -25.53 2.59
CA ARG A 34 3.01 -26.03 3.50
C ARG A 34 3.12 -25.43 4.90
N ARG A 35 4.34 -25.30 5.41
CA ARG A 35 4.56 -24.68 6.72
C ARG A 35 4.14 -23.22 6.73
N ILE A 36 4.54 -22.43 5.73
CA ILE A 36 4.10 -21.04 5.60
C ILE A 36 2.57 -20.94 5.53
N LEU A 37 1.92 -21.75 4.70
CA LEU A 37 0.46 -21.74 4.59
C LEU A 37 -0.22 -22.04 5.92
N SER A 38 0.31 -23.00 6.69
CA SER A 38 -0.19 -23.35 8.01
C SER A 38 0.05 -22.25 9.05
N GLU A 39 1.26 -21.70 9.12
CA GLU A 39 1.63 -20.66 10.10
C GLU A 39 0.89 -19.34 9.83
N LEU A 40 0.46 -19.12 8.59
CA LEU A 40 -0.37 -17.97 8.21
C LEU A 40 -1.87 -18.27 8.16
N HIS A 41 -2.28 -19.51 8.49
CA HIS A 41 -3.65 -20.01 8.36
C HIS A 41 -4.28 -19.71 6.98
N LEU A 42 -3.48 -19.77 5.93
CA LEU A 42 -3.90 -19.60 4.53
C LEU A 42 -4.37 -20.93 3.93
N ASN A 43 -4.03 -22.06 4.54
CA ASN A 43 -4.59 -23.38 4.22
C ASN A 43 -6.07 -23.51 4.62
N GLU A 44 -6.57 -22.60 5.47
CA GLU A 44 -7.97 -22.53 5.92
C GLU A 44 -8.83 -21.60 5.05
N LEU A 45 -8.23 -20.94 4.06
CA LEU A 45 -8.96 -20.07 3.14
C LEU A 45 -9.94 -20.89 2.28
N GLU A 46 -11.23 -20.73 2.56
CA GLU A 46 -12.30 -21.30 1.74
C GLU A 46 -12.50 -20.48 0.47
N THR A 47 -12.22 -21.07 -0.70
CA THR A 47 -12.47 -20.43 -2.00
C THR A 47 -12.82 -21.46 -3.07
N THR A 48 -13.59 -21.02 -4.07
CA THR A 48 -13.88 -21.80 -5.28
C THR A 48 -13.00 -21.42 -6.47
N ASN A 49 -12.03 -20.51 -6.27
CA ASN A 49 -11.12 -20.09 -7.33
C ASN A 49 -10.16 -21.23 -7.70
N LYS A 50 -10.40 -21.85 -8.87
CA LYS A 50 -9.61 -22.98 -9.35
C LYS A 50 -8.18 -22.60 -9.66
N GLU A 51 -7.96 -21.41 -10.24
CA GLU A 51 -6.63 -20.97 -10.61
C GLU A 51 -5.67 -20.91 -9.41
N TYR A 52 -6.14 -20.36 -8.29
CA TYR A 52 -5.39 -20.31 -7.04
C TYR A 52 -5.25 -21.69 -6.38
N THR A 53 -6.36 -22.43 -6.26
CA THR A 53 -6.36 -23.73 -5.54
C THR A 53 -5.49 -24.77 -6.24
N ASP A 54 -5.54 -24.85 -7.57
CA ASP A 54 -4.68 -25.74 -8.36
C ASP A 54 -3.21 -25.34 -8.24
N PHE A 55 -2.90 -24.04 -8.32
CA PHE A 55 -1.54 -23.54 -8.18
C PHE A 55 -0.96 -23.85 -6.79
N ILE A 56 -1.66 -23.47 -5.72
CA ILE A 56 -1.22 -23.71 -4.34
C ILE A 56 -1.10 -25.21 -4.05
N GLY A 57 -2.04 -26.03 -4.51
CA GLY A 57 -1.98 -27.48 -4.36
C GLY A 57 -0.74 -28.08 -5.04
N LYS A 58 -0.40 -27.58 -6.24
CA LYS A 58 0.79 -28.00 -6.97
C LYS A 58 2.09 -27.60 -6.26
N ILE A 59 2.26 -26.32 -5.89
CA ILE A 59 3.50 -25.86 -5.25
C ILE A 59 3.71 -26.42 -3.84
N SER A 60 2.62 -26.88 -3.20
CA SER A 60 2.64 -27.56 -1.90
C SER A 60 3.05 -29.03 -2.00
N THR A 61 3.14 -29.60 -3.21
CA THR A 61 3.48 -31.02 -3.42
C THR A 61 4.70 -31.22 -4.32
N VAL A 62 4.94 -30.30 -5.25
CA VAL A 62 6.02 -30.37 -6.25
C VAL A 62 6.86 -29.08 -6.20
N PRO A 63 8.21 -29.18 -6.22
CA PRO A 63 9.07 -28.00 -6.33
C PRO A 63 8.75 -27.17 -7.58
N MET A 64 8.67 -25.86 -7.42
CA MET A 64 8.43 -24.89 -8.49
C MET A 64 9.71 -24.11 -8.79
N GLN A 65 9.93 -23.78 -10.07
CA GLN A 65 11.03 -22.88 -10.46
C GLN A 65 10.72 -21.44 -10.03
N LEU A 66 11.64 -20.87 -9.25
CA LEU A 66 11.58 -19.49 -8.75
C LEU A 66 12.45 -18.53 -9.56
N THR A 67 13.26 -19.02 -10.51
CA THR A 67 14.11 -18.19 -11.38
C THR A 67 13.36 -17.04 -12.05
N PRO A 68 12.15 -17.22 -12.64
CA PRO A 68 11.43 -16.09 -13.25
C PRO A 68 11.07 -14.99 -12.23
N LEU A 69 10.66 -15.39 -11.03
CA LEU A 69 10.35 -14.49 -9.91
C LEU A 69 11.59 -13.72 -9.43
N ILE A 70 12.68 -14.45 -9.19
CA ILE A 70 13.94 -13.88 -8.70
C ILE A 70 14.53 -12.91 -9.73
N ASN A 71 14.57 -13.30 -11.01
CA ASN A 71 15.10 -12.45 -12.07
C ASN A 71 14.29 -11.15 -12.21
N TYR A 72 12.95 -11.27 -12.21
CA TYR A 72 12.08 -10.10 -12.31
C TYR A 72 12.24 -9.16 -11.11
N LEU A 73 12.28 -9.72 -9.89
CA LEU A 73 12.52 -8.94 -8.68
C LEU A 73 13.87 -8.23 -8.72
N ASN A 74 14.94 -8.93 -9.09
CA ASN A 74 16.29 -8.39 -9.19
C ASN A 74 16.35 -7.23 -10.19
N GLU A 75 15.72 -7.37 -11.35
CA GLU A 75 15.62 -6.28 -12.34
C GLU A 75 14.90 -5.07 -11.74
N LYS A 76 13.71 -5.26 -11.16
CA LYS A 76 12.88 -4.15 -10.67
C LYS A 76 13.42 -3.45 -9.44
N LEU A 77 14.17 -4.15 -8.59
CA LEU A 77 14.91 -3.50 -7.50
C LEU A 77 16.04 -2.60 -8.01
N ILE A 78 16.71 -2.97 -9.12
CA ILE A 78 17.76 -2.14 -9.73
C ILE A 78 17.18 -0.99 -10.55
N ASP A 79 16.01 -1.18 -11.17
CA ASP A 79 15.32 -0.13 -11.91
C ASP A 79 14.85 1.00 -10.97
N ASN A 80 14.49 0.67 -9.72
CA ASN A 80 14.17 1.66 -8.69
C ASN A 80 15.41 2.46 -8.30
N THR A 81 15.45 3.74 -8.70
CA THR A 81 16.67 4.56 -8.59
C THR A 81 17.20 4.71 -7.15
N PRO A 82 16.38 5.04 -6.13
CA PRO A 82 16.83 5.06 -4.74
C PRO A 82 17.40 3.73 -4.23
N ILE A 83 16.73 2.60 -4.51
CA ILE A 83 17.19 1.26 -4.08
C ILE A 83 18.51 0.90 -4.78
N CYS A 84 18.62 1.19 -6.07
CA CYS A 84 19.85 1.00 -6.84
C CYS A 84 21.03 1.79 -6.25
N GLN A 85 20.82 3.05 -5.87
CA GLN A 85 21.83 3.87 -5.21
C GLN A 85 22.25 3.28 -3.86
N LEU A 86 21.30 2.74 -3.09
CA LEU A 86 21.59 2.08 -1.82
C LEU A 86 22.43 0.83 -2.01
N PHE A 87 22.05 -0.05 -2.93
CA PHE A 87 22.80 -1.29 -3.21
C PHE A 87 24.21 -0.99 -3.72
N ALA A 88 24.35 0.01 -4.59
CA ALA A 88 25.66 0.46 -5.04
C ALA A 88 26.52 1.00 -3.89
N PHE A 89 25.93 1.73 -2.94
CA PHE A 89 26.63 2.21 -1.76
C PHE A 89 27.07 1.07 -0.83
N ILE A 90 26.21 0.08 -0.59
CA ILE A 90 26.53 -1.10 0.21
C ILE A 90 27.72 -1.85 -0.39
N GLU A 91 27.67 -2.12 -1.71
CA GLU A 91 28.75 -2.85 -2.40
C GLU A 91 30.05 -2.06 -2.41
N LYS A 92 29.99 -0.77 -2.77
CA LYS A 92 31.18 0.09 -2.87
C LYS A 92 31.95 0.20 -1.56
N ASN A 93 31.24 0.17 -0.43
CA ASN A 93 31.83 0.33 0.89
C ASN A 93 31.93 -1.01 1.65
N GLU A 94 31.67 -2.14 0.96
CA GLU A 94 31.79 -3.49 1.51
C GLU A 94 31.02 -3.67 2.85
N LEU A 95 29.84 -3.05 2.96
CA LEU A 95 29.12 -2.95 4.23
C LEU A 95 28.48 -4.26 4.69
N ILE A 96 28.35 -5.23 3.78
CA ILE A 96 27.83 -6.57 4.05
C ILE A 96 28.83 -7.58 3.50
N SER A 97 29.38 -8.43 4.37
CA SER A 97 30.32 -9.49 3.96
C SER A 97 29.58 -10.72 3.41
N ASN A 98 30.31 -11.64 2.74
CA ASN A 98 29.69 -12.88 2.26
C ASN A 98 29.27 -13.79 3.42
N GLU A 99 30.01 -13.79 4.53
CA GLU A 99 29.67 -14.54 5.74
C GLU A 99 28.36 -14.02 6.36
N GLU A 100 28.15 -12.71 6.35
CA GLU A 100 26.88 -12.11 6.80
C GLU A 100 25.71 -12.53 5.89
N LEU A 101 25.92 -12.57 4.58
CA LEU A 101 24.92 -13.05 3.63
C LEU A 101 24.61 -14.55 3.81
N GLU A 102 25.63 -15.38 4.07
CA GLU A 102 25.46 -16.81 4.36
C GLU A 102 24.64 -17.03 5.64
N GLN A 103 24.86 -16.21 6.66
CA GLN A 103 24.08 -16.24 7.91
C GLN A 103 22.62 -15.87 7.67
N ALA A 104 22.36 -14.88 6.81
CA ALA A 104 21.01 -14.43 6.46
C ALA A 104 20.30 -15.31 5.41
N ALA A 105 21.02 -16.22 4.74
CA ALA A 105 20.51 -16.96 3.57
C ALA A 105 19.21 -17.73 3.83
N LYS A 106 19.03 -18.29 5.03
CA LYS A 106 17.79 -18.99 5.40
C LYS A 106 16.59 -18.04 5.49
N THR A 107 16.79 -16.86 6.08
CA THR A 107 15.76 -15.81 6.16
C THR A 107 15.40 -15.31 4.76
N ILE A 108 16.40 -15.09 3.91
CA ILE A 108 16.19 -14.67 2.52
C ILE A 108 15.40 -15.74 1.75
N GLN A 109 15.74 -17.04 1.92
CA GLN A 109 14.99 -18.13 1.29
C GLN A 109 13.52 -18.20 1.78
N LEU A 110 13.29 -17.97 3.07
CA LEU A 110 11.94 -17.85 3.63
C LEU A 110 11.17 -16.69 2.98
N GLN A 111 11.79 -15.51 2.87
CA GLN A 111 11.18 -14.33 2.24
C GLN A 111 10.85 -14.56 0.76
N ILE A 112 11.72 -15.20 0.00
CA ILE A 112 11.45 -15.54 -1.41
C ILE A 112 10.27 -16.51 -1.52
N THR A 113 10.20 -17.51 -0.63
CA THR A 113 9.10 -18.48 -0.63
C THR A 113 7.78 -17.80 -0.23
N LEU A 114 7.80 -16.94 0.80
CA LEU A 114 6.68 -16.08 1.18
C LEU A 114 6.22 -15.21 0.03
N LEU A 115 7.16 -14.57 -0.66
CA LEU A 115 6.90 -13.69 -1.80
C LEU A 115 6.24 -14.46 -2.94
N SER A 116 6.62 -15.71 -3.21
CA SER A 116 5.94 -16.54 -4.22
C SER A 116 4.48 -16.84 -3.88
N ILE A 117 4.16 -17.10 -2.60
CA ILE A 117 2.80 -17.40 -2.13
C ILE A 117 1.96 -16.12 -2.13
N LEU A 118 2.51 -15.05 -1.57
CA LEU A 118 1.81 -13.77 -1.46
C LEU A 118 1.62 -13.11 -2.83
N GLU A 119 2.57 -13.25 -3.76
CA GLU A 119 2.38 -12.77 -5.13
C GLU A 119 1.26 -13.54 -5.83
N ALA A 120 1.18 -14.87 -5.66
CA ALA A 120 0.08 -15.65 -6.20
C ALA A 120 -1.28 -15.20 -5.64
N ILE A 121 -1.34 -14.86 -4.34
CA ILE A 121 -2.56 -14.32 -3.72
C ILE A 121 -2.86 -12.94 -4.30
N ILE A 122 -1.91 -12.01 -4.28
CA ILE A 122 -2.15 -10.62 -4.65
C ILE A 122 -2.46 -10.46 -6.14
N VAL A 123 -1.78 -11.18 -7.04
CA VAL A 123 -2.10 -11.12 -8.48
C VAL A 123 -3.46 -11.73 -8.77
N THR A 124 -3.84 -12.81 -8.08
CA THR A 124 -5.17 -13.43 -8.21
C THR A 124 -6.25 -12.52 -7.65
N MET A 125 -6.04 -11.93 -6.46
CA MET A 125 -6.96 -10.94 -5.88
C MET A 125 -7.13 -9.76 -6.82
N THR A 126 -6.04 -9.24 -7.36
CA THR A 126 -6.05 -8.08 -8.25
C THR A 126 -6.86 -8.35 -9.53
N ASN A 127 -6.89 -9.61 -9.98
CA ASN A 127 -7.51 -9.96 -11.25
C ASN A 127 -8.87 -10.66 -11.15
N GLY A 128 -9.20 -11.27 -10.01
CA GLY A 128 -10.43 -12.02 -9.77
C GLY A 128 -11.31 -11.40 -8.68
N GLU A 129 -12.55 -11.09 -9.03
CA GLU A 129 -13.56 -10.53 -8.12
C GLU A 129 -13.83 -11.44 -6.91
N GLN A 130 -14.25 -12.69 -7.18
CA GLN A 130 -14.65 -13.63 -6.13
C GLN A 130 -13.52 -13.94 -5.17
N PHE A 131 -12.31 -14.17 -5.68
CA PHE A 131 -11.15 -14.51 -4.85
C PHE A 131 -10.75 -13.35 -3.92
N ALA A 132 -10.81 -12.10 -4.40
CA ALA A 132 -10.57 -10.94 -3.53
C ALA A 132 -11.61 -10.83 -2.40
N GLN A 133 -12.87 -11.14 -2.69
CA GLN A 133 -13.93 -11.19 -1.68
C GLN A 133 -13.70 -12.33 -0.68
N ASP A 134 -13.33 -13.53 -1.14
CA ASP A 134 -13.04 -14.69 -0.29
C ASP A 134 -11.90 -14.37 0.71
N VAL A 135 -10.79 -13.79 0.22
CA VAL A 135 -9.66 -13.39 1.08
C VAL A 135 -10.07 -12.29 2.06
N TYR A 136 -10.85 -11.29 1.62
CA TYR A 136 -11.35 -10.25 2.51
C TYR A 136 -12.20 -10.83 3.64
N GLN A 137 -13.11 -11.75 3.32
CA GLN A 137 -13.98 -12.39 4.30
C GLN A 137 -13.19 -13.28 5.26
N HIS A 138 -12.24 -14.06 4.74
CA HIS A 138 -11.32 -14.88 5.54
C HIS A 138 -10.58 -14.05 6.58
N LEU A 139 -9.89 -12.99 6.13
CA LEU A 139 -9.10 -12.13 7.02
C LEU A 139 -9.98 -11.31 7.95
N SER A 140 -11.14 -10.83 7.49
CA SER A 140 -12.04 -10.07 8.37
C SER A 140 -12.59 -10.93 9.50
N LYS A 141 -13.04 -12.16 9.23
CA LYS A 141 -13.54 -13.09 10.26
C LYS A 141 -12.49 -13.38 11.34
N ARG A 142 -11.21 -13.37 10.96
CA ARG A 142 -10.08 -13.66 11.84
C ARG A 142 -9.62 -12.45 12.67
N SER A 143 -10.23 -11.28 12.51
CA SER A 143 -9.90 -10.11 13.35
C SER A 143 -10.30 -10.27 14.82
N GLY A 144 -11.13 -11.25 15.16
CA GLY A 144 -11.64 -11.46 16.52
C GLY A 144 -12.66 -10.42 16.98
N SER A 145 -13.04 -9.49 16.09
CA SER A 145 -14.05 -8.47 16.35
C SER A 145 -15.46 -9.09 16.40
N PRO A 146 -16.35 -8.61 17.28
CA PRO A 146 -17.77 -9.00 17.28
C PRO A 146 -18.51 -8.50 16.02
N TYR A 147 -17.92 -7.53 15.31
CA TYR A 147 -18.42 -7.03 14.02
C TYR A 147 -17.27 -7.01 13.00
N PRO A 148 -16.88 -8.18 12.45
CA PRO A 148 -15.80 -8.28 11.47
C PRO A 148 -15.97 -7.34 10.29
N GLY A 149 -14.93 -6.60 9.94
CA GLY A 149 -14.94 -5.67 8.80
C GLY A 149 -15.40 -4.25 9.15
N ASN A 150 -15.81 -3.98 10.39
CA ASN A 150 -16.06 -2.64 10.89
C ASN A 150 -14.76 -1.97 11.35
N PRO A 151 -14.27 -0.90 10.69
CA PRO A 151 -13.00 -0.26 11.04
C PRO A 151 -12.89 0.21 12.48
N VAL A 152 -13.97 0.75 13.07
CA VAL A 152 -13.96 1.28 14.44
C VAL A 152 -13.93 0.15 15.45
N VAL A 153 -14.76 -0.88 15.26
CA VAL A 153 -14.74 -2.04 16.15
C VAL A 153 -13.41 -2.77 16.01
N ASP A 154 -12.94 -3.01 14.79
CA ASP A 154 -11.65 -3.67 14.57
C ASP A 154 -10.47 -2.89 15.18
N PHE A 155 -10.52 -1.56 15.25
CA PHE A 155 -9.52 -0.74 15.95
C PHE A 155 -9.41 -1.09 17.44
N PHE A 156 -10.55 -1.19 18.13
CA PHE A 156 -10.61 -1.48 19.56
C PHE A 156 -10.38 -2.97 19.87
N TRP A 157 -10.72 -3.87 18.95
CA TRP A 157 -10.54 -5.32 19.08
C TRP A 157 -9.25 -5.86 18.45
N ALA A 158 -8.40 -4.99 17.89
CA ALA A 158 -7.10 -5.41 17.39
C ALA A 158 -6.22 -6.03 18.49
N PRO A 159 -5.35 -7.00 18.14
CA PRO A 159 -4.48 -7.72 19.09
C PRO A 159 -3.77 -6.79 20.08
N SER A 160 -3.71 -7.15 21.36
CA SER A 160 -3.22 -6.27 22.44
C SER A 160 -1.77 -5.80 22.26
N ASN A 161 -0.97 -6.57 21.52
CA ASN A 161 0.41 -6.26 21.18
C ASN A 161 0.57 -5.32 19.97
N ALA A 162 -0.51 -5.00 19.25
CA ALA A 162 -0.48 -4.07 18.14
C ALA A 162 -0.31 -2.63 18.63
N SER A 163 0.65 -1.91 18.04
CA SER A 163 0.89 -0.49 18.31
C SER A 163 -0.30 0.38 17.89
N LEU A 164 -0.39 1.60 18.42
CA LEU A 164 -1.43 2.54 18.01
C LEU A 164 -1.37 2.81 16.49
N PHE A 165 -0.17 2.99 15.95
CA PHE A 165 0.05 3.19 14.51
C PHE A 165 -0.49 2.01 13.69
N GLU A 166 -0.14 0.77 14.08
CA GLU A 166 -0.60 -0.44 13.39
C GLU A 166 -2.13 -0.56 13.38
N ARG A 167 -2.77 -0.27 14.53
CA ARG A 167 -4.23 -0.26 14.66
C ARG A 167 -4.89 0.78 13.75
N ILE A 168 -4.36 2.01 13.72
CA ILE A 168 -4.86 3.09 12.85
C ILE A 168 -4.73 2.70 11.39
N LYS A 169 -3.56 2.17 10.97
CA LYS A 169 -3.31 1.80 9.58
C LYS A 169 -4.20 0.66 9.08
N LEU A 170 -4.40 -0.39 9.88
CA LEU A 170 -5.28 -1.48 9.47
C LEU A 170 -6.75 -1.06 9.43
N SER A 171 -7.16 -0.15 10.32
CA SER A 171 -8.54 0.35 10.33
C SER A 171 -8.81 1.26 9.12
N SER A 172 -7.86 2.14 8.78
CA SER A 172 -8.02 3.08 7.67
C SER A 172 -7.92 2.44 6.27
N ILE A 173 -7.31 1.25 6.12
CA ILE A 173 -7.20 0.59 4.81
C ILE A 173 -8.47 -0.16 4.38
N LYS A 174 -9.33 -0.55 5.34
CA LYS A 174 -10.54 -1.35 5.09
C LYS A 174 -11.55 -0.67 4.17
N PRO A 175 -11.90 0.62 4.35
CA PRO A 175 -12.77 1.31 3.40
C PRO A 175 -12.21 1.30 1.97
N GLY A 176 -10.91 1.47 1.80
CA GLY A 176 -10.24 1.38 0.50
C GLY A 176 -10.40 0.00 -0.14
N MET A 177 -10.20 -1.07 0.63
CA MET A 177 -10.39 -2.44 0.14
C MET A 177 -11.85 -2.73 -0.23
N LEU A 178 -12.80 -2.26 0.59
CA LEU A 178 -14.24 -2.41 0.31
C LEU A 178 -14.66 -1.66 -0.97
N ASN A 179 -14.12 -0.46 -1.20
CA ASN A 179 -14.37 0.29 -2.42
C ASN A 179 -13.85 -0.46 -3.66
N ILE A 180 -12.67 -1.08 -3.57
CA ILE A 180 -12.11 -1.92 -4.64
C ILE A 180 -13.03 -3.13 -4.94
N LEU A 181 -13.49 -3.82 -3.90
CA LEU A 181 -14.39 -4.98 -4.05
C LEU A 181 -15.71 -4.57 -4.71
N PHE A 182 -16.28 -3.43 -4.31
CA PHE A 182 -17.49 -2.88 -4.91
C PHE A 182 -17.31 -2.64 -6.41
N HIS A 183 -16.33 -1.82 -6.82
CA HIS A 183 -16.13 -1.48 -8.23
C HIS A 183 -15.88 -2.72 -9.11
N ARG A 184 -15.18 -3.73 -8.57
CA ARG A 184 -14.94 -4.98 -9.29
C ARG A 184 -16.21 -5.83 -9.44
N ALA A 185 -17.07 -5.87 -8.42
CA ALA A 185 -18.36 -6.55 -8.49
C ALA A 185 -19.30 -5.92 -9.53
N MET A 186 -19.13 -4.62 -9.78
CA MET A 186 -19.93 -3.88 -10.75
C MET A 186 -19.47 -4.10 -12.19
N LYS A 187 -18.24 -4.58 -12.44
CA LYS A 187 -17.71 -4.85 -13.79
C LYS A 187 -17.89 -3.63 -14.70
N ASP A 188 -18.54 -3.80 -15.85
CA ASP A 188 -18.86 -2.75 -16.82
C ASP A 188 -20.20 -2.05 -16.56
N LYS A 189 -20.94 -2.44 -15.50
CA LYS A 189 -22.23 -1.81 -15.17
C LYS A 189 -22.03 -0.38 -14.69
N LEU A 190 -23.02 0.46 -15.01
CA LEU A 190 -23.19 1.75 -14.37
C LEU A 190 -23.53 1.54 -12.90
N GLU A 191 -22.91 2.33 -12.04
CA GLU A 191 -23.04 2.21 -10.59
C GLU A 191 -24.10 3.18 -10.09
N SER A 192 -25.02 2.68 -9.26
CA SER A 192 -26.06 3.46 -8.62
C SER A 192 -25.96 3.39 -7.10
N GLN A 193 -26.66 4.30 -6.41
CA GLN A 193 -26.77 4.26 -4.95
C GLN A 193 -27.40 2.93 -4.46
N SER A 194 -28.36 2.38 -5.21
CA SER A 194 -28.96 1.09 -4.88
C SER A 194 -27.95 -0.06 -4.94
N ASP A 195 -26.97 0.00 -5.84
CA ASP A 195 -25.94 -1.04 -5.93
C ASP A 195 -25.01 -0.98 -4.71
N ILE A 196 -24.68 0.24 -4.26
CA ILE A 196 -23.90 0.47 -3.03
C ILE A 196 -24.63 -0.10 -1.82
N GLU A 197 -25.93 0.19 -1.67
CA GLU A 197 -26.76 -0.33 -0.57
C GLU A 197 -26.86 -1.86 -0.58
N GLN A 198 -27.04 -2.46 -1.76
CA GLN A 198 -27.04 -3.92 -1.91
C GLN A 198 -25.68 -4.53 -1.55
N PHE A 199 -24.58 -3.90 -1.95
CA PHE A 199 -23.23 -4.35 -1.61
C PHE A 199 -22.97 -4.27 -0.09
N ILE A 200 -23.34 -3.14 0.54
CA ILE A 200 -23.24 -2.94 2.00
C ILE A 200 -24.02 -4.04 2.73
N SER A 201 -25.27 -4.29 2.32
CA SER A 201 -26.11 -5.35 2.89
C SER A 201 -25.51 -6.75 2.71
N LYS A 202 -25.06 -7.08 1.48
CA LYS A 202 -24.40 -8.36 1.16
C LYS A 202 -23.16 -8.60 2.01
N MET A 203 -22.39 -7.55 2.29
CA MET A 203 -21.15 -7.63 3.06
C MET A 203 -21.37 -7.53 4.58
N GLY A 204 -22.62 -7.37 5.05
CA GLY A 204 -22.93 -7.21 6.47
C GLY A 204 -22.37 -5.91 7.07
N LEU A 205 -22.15 -4.90 6.23
CA LEU A 205 -21.60 -3.61 6.64
C LEU A 205 -22.70 -2.70 7.16
N TRP A 206 -22.34 -1.80 8.07
CA TRP A 206 -23.23 -0.75 8.53
C TRP A 206 -23.14 0.46 7.58
N TRP A 207 -24.28 1.02 7.17
CA TRP A 207 -24.41 2.02 6.10
C TRP A 207 -23.55 3.29 6.28
N TRP A 208 -23.21 3.66 7.51
CA TRP A 208 -22.42 4.85 7.83
C TRP A 208 -20.90 4.64 7.76
N TYR A 209 -20.42 3.42 7.57
CA TYR A 209 -18.99 3.08 7.61
C TYR A 209 -18.37 2.76 6.25
N ALA A 210 -19.20 2.60 5.21
CA ALA A 210 -18.73 2.30 3.87
C ALA A 210 -18.57 3.60 3.08
N ASP A 211 -17.37 4.20 3.07
CA ASP A 211 -16.99 5.28 2.13
C ASP A 211 -16.80 4.67 0.72
N ILE A 212 -17.87 4.09 0.20
CA ILE A 212 -17.97 3.52 -1.14
C ILE A 212 -18.69 4.56 -2.00
N ARG A 213 -18.11 4.87 -3.16
CA ARG A 213 -18.65 5.88 -4.07
C ARG A 213 -18.85 5.29 -5.45
N ALA A 214 -19.87 5.78 -6.17
CA ALA A 214 -20.09 5.38 -7.54
C ALA A 214 -19.03 6.00 -8.46
N ALA A 215 -18.63 5.27 -9.50
CA ALA A 215 -17.58 5.63 -10.44
C ALA A 215 -17.95 6.78 -11.41
N ALA A 216 -19.17 7.32 -11.33
CA ALA A 216 -19.71 8.34 -12.25
C ALA A 216 -19.16 9.76 -12.01
N ASP A 217 -18.34 9.96 -10.97
CA ASP A 217 -17.69 11.24 -10.69
C ASP A 217 -16.48 11.41 -11.63
N ASN A 218 -16.62 12.28 -12.65
CA ASN A 218 -15.68 12.43 -13.76
C ASN A 218 -14.24 12.85 -13.35
N GLU A 219 -14.03 13.31 -12.11
CA GLU A 219 -12.73 13.37 -11.43
C GLU A 219 -12.98 13.18 -9.93
N LEU A 220 -12.45 12.10 -9.34
CA LEU A 220 -12.56 11.88 -7.89
C LEU A 220 -11.59 12.82 -7.16
N THR A 221 -12.14 13.88 -6.56
CA THR A 221 -11.42 14.75 -5.63
C THR A 221 -11.14 14.00 -4.31
N GLY A 222 -10.06 14.35 -3.61
CA GLY A 222 -9.71 13.77 -2.30
C GLY A 222 -8.70 12.62 -2.28
N THR A 223 -8.36 11.98 -3.41
CA THR A 223 -7.30 10.94 -3.43
C THR A 223 -5.95 11.48 -2.98
N THR A 224 -5.52 12.62 -3.54
CA THR A 224 -4.22 13.23 -3.20
C THR A 224 -4.15 13.63 -1.72
N PRO A 225 -5.14 14.35 -1.15
CA PRO A 225 -5.19 14.62 0.29
C PRO A 225 -5.17 13.34 1.17
N ALA A 226 -5.93 12.30 0.81
CA ALA A 226 -5.93 11.05 1.58
C ALA A 226 -4.57 10.33 1.53
N MET A 227 -3.92 10.30 0.37
CA MET A 227 -2.58 9.73 0.22
C MET A 227 -1.54 10.55 0.99
N ALA A 228 -1.65 11.88 0.97
CA ALA A 228 -0.79 12.79 1.71
C ALA A 228 -0.93 12.60 3.23
N LEU A 229 -2.14 12.43 3.74
CA LEU A 229 -2.37 12.08 5.14
C LEU A 229 -1.65 10.78 5.51
N ASN A 230 -1.77 9.74 4.67
CA ASN A 230 -1.13 8.45 4.92
C ASN A 230 0.41 8.54 4.99
N ILE A 231 1.02 9.38 4.13
CA ILE A 231 2.45 9.67 4.14
C ILE A 231 2.84 10.46 5.38
N MET A 232 2.07 11.50 5.71
CA MET A 232 2.33 12.39 6.83
C MET A 232 2.27 11.63 8.17
N GLU A 233 1.33 10.70 8.34
CA GLU A 233 1.25 9.83 9.53
C GLU A 233 2.55 9.03 9.74
N ALA A 234 3.11 8.45 8.67
CA ALA A 234 4.35 7.69 8.77
C ALA A 234 5.57 8.60 8.97
N ALA A 235 5.64 9.73 8.28
CA ALA A 235 6.72 10.71 8.47
C ALA A 235 6.70 11.33 9.89
N TRP A 236 5.51 11.48 10.49
CA TRP A 236 5.37 11.87 11.89
C TRP A 236 5.96 10.82 12.84
N GLU A 237 5.66 9.54 12.64
CA GLU A 237 6.25 8.44 13.41
C GLU A 237 7.78 8.44 13.29
N GLU A 238 8.33 8.58 12.08
CA GLU A 238 9.79 8.61 11.85
C GLU A 238 10.49 9.83 12.47
N SER A 239 9.81 10.97 12.49
CA SER A 239 10.39 12.22 13.01
C SER A 239 10.32 12.34 14.53
N THR A 240 9.53 11.49 15.20
CA THR A 240 9.28 11.57 16.65
C THR A 240 9.59 10.28 17.41
N GLY A 241 9.64 9.14 16.74
CA GLY A 241 9.91 7.82 17.32
C GLY A 241 11.40 7.50 17.46
N ASP A 242 11.67 6.24 17.82
CA ASP A 242 13.00 5.75 18.25
C ASP A 242 14.07 5.88 17.16
N VAL A 243 13.69 5.76 15.88
CA VAL A 243 14.62 5.74 14.74
C VAL A 243 14.97 7.12 14.19
N LYS A 244 14.43 8.19 14.81
CA LYS A 244 14.64 9.58 14.42
C LYS A 244 16.10 9.95 14.21
N HIS A 245 16.97 9.51 15.12
CA HIS A 245 18.40 9.86 15.12
C HIS A 245 19.26 9.01 14.17
N ILE A 246 18.70 7.92 13.63
CA ILE A 246 19.42 7.01 12.73
C ILE A 246 19.13 7.42 11.28
N CYS A 247 17.86 7.35 10.87
CA CYS A 247 17.43 7.62 9.51
C CYS A 247 16.08 8.35 9.42
N GLY A 248 15.33 8.38 10.52
CA GLY A 248 13.93 8.83 10.53
C GLY A 248 13.75 10.28 10.10
N LYS A 249 14.66 11.19 10.46
CA LYS A 249 14.59 12.59 10.03
C LYS A 249 14.68 12.74 8.50
N ASP A 250 15.72 12.19 7.88
CA ASP A 250 15.93 12.33 6.44
C ASP A 250 14.81 11.60 5.64
N ASN A 251 14.34 10.45 6.13
CA ASN A 251 13.23 9.75 5.49
C ASN A 251 11.90 10.51 5.65
N ALA A 252 11.64 11.16 6.80
CA ALA A 252 10.48 12.02 6.98
C ALA A 252 10.53 13.27 6.07
N GLU A 253 11.73 13.83 5.84
CA GLU A 253 11.94 14.90 4.84
C GLU A 253 11.58 14.42 3.43
N ALA A 254 11.98 13.19 3.04
CA ALA A 254 11.57 12.58 1.78
C ALA A 254 10.04 12.38 1.69
N GLY A 255 9.38 12.02 2.80
CA GLY A 255 7.92 11.95 2.90
C GLY A 255 7.24 13.29 2.63
N ALA A 256 7.74 14.39 3.20
CA ALA A 256 7.23 15.73 2.92
C ALA A 256 7.41 16.13 1.43
N LEU A 257 8.54 15.76 0.82
CA LEU A 257 8.80 15.97 -0.61
C LEU A 257 7.83 15.17 -1.49
N LEU A 258 7.52 13.91 -1.14
CA LEU A 258 6.50 13.11 -1.84
C LEU A 258 5.13 13.79 -1.84
N ILE A 259 4.72 14.35 -0.70
CA ILE A 259 3.46 15.10 -0.59
C ILE A 259 3.50 16.34 -1.49
N LYS A 260 4.61 17.11 -1.43
CA LYS A 260 4.78 18.31 -2.25
C LYS A 260 4.66 18.01 -3.74
N LEU A 261 5.33 16.95 -4.19
CA LEU A 261 5.27 16.49 -5.58
C LEU A 261 3.83 16.21 -6.00
N MET A 262 3.04 15.47 -5.20
CA MET A 262 1.63 15.20 -5.55
C MET A 262 0.78 16.48 -5.65
N GLU A 263 0.97 17.41 -4.71
CA GLU A 263 0.20 18.67 -4.67
C GLU A 263 0.54 19.59 -5.85
N GLU A 264 1.81 19.62 -6.28
CA GLU A 264 2.25 20.39 -7.45
C GLU A 264 1.82 19.75 -8.77
N HIS A 265 1.87 18.41 -8.89
CA HIS A 265 1.45 17.68 -10.08
C HIS A 265 -0.06 17.65 -10.26
N LYS A 266 -0.81 17.83 -9.16
CA LYS A 266 -2.28 17.68 -9.14
C LYS A 266 -2.70 16.35 -9.75
N TYR A 267 -2.06 15.25 -9.34
CA TYR A 267 -2.39 13.92 -9.85
C TYR A 267 -3.90 13.67 -9.74
N SER A 268 -4.48 13.17 -10.83
CA SER A 268 -5.91 12.91 -10.94
C SER A 268 -6.24 11.46 -10.62
N THR A 269 -7.51 11.21 -10.31
CA THR A 269 -8.06 9.86 -10.19
C THR A 269 -9.15 9.67 -11.23
N SER A 270 -9.10 8.56 -11.94
CA SER A 270 -10.06 8.22 -13.00
C SER A 270 -10.50 6.76 -12.88
N ASN A 271 -11.71 6.46 -13.33
CA ASN A 271 -12.21 5.10 -13.38
C ASN A 271 -12.02 4.53 -14.79
N THR A 272 -11.41 3.35 -14.90
CA THR A 272 -11.22 2.66 -16.18
C THR A 272 -11.61 1.19 -16.10
N LEU A 273 -11.97 0.62 -17.25
CA LEU A 273 -12.21 -0.81 -17.38
C LEU A 273 -10.92 -1.49 -17.83
N LYS A 274 -10.42 -2.42 -17.00
CA LYS A 274 -9.26 -3.25 -17.32
C LYS A 274 -9.64 -4.72 -17.36
N ARG A 275 -8.99 -5.48 -18.23
CA ARG A 275 -9.14 -6.94 -18.27
C ARG A 275 -8.13 -7.64 -17.38
N SER A 276 -6.93 -7.09 -17.30
CA SER A 276 -5.87 -7.55 -16.40
C SER A 276 -5.13 -6.37 -15.78
N ILE A 277 -4.57 -6.60 -14.59
CA ILE A 277 -3.62 -5.72 -13.91
C ILE A 277 -2.44 -6.62 -13.57
N LEU A 278 -1.34 -6.43 -14.27
CA LEU A 278 -0.10 -7.17 -14.12
C LEU A 278 1.04 -6.18 -13.88
N PRO A 279 2.19 -6.62 -13.35
CA PRO A 279 3.38 -5.77 -13.30
C PRO A 279 3.84 -5.30 -14.69
N GLU A 280 4.53 -4.17 -14.72
CA GLU A 280 5.14 -3.60 -15.92
C GLU A 280 5.97 -4.62 -16.70
N ASN A 281 5.88 -4.60 -18.03
CA ASN A 281 6.64 -5.49 -18.92
C ASN A 281 6.40 -7.00 -18.68
N THR A 282 5.29 -7.38 -18.05
CA THR A 282 4.88 -8.78 -17.92
C THR A 282 3.73 -9.11 -18.87
N VAL A 283 3.65 -10.38 -19.26
CA VAL A 283 2.64 -10.88 -20.19
C VAL A 283 2.04 -12.18 -19.65
N LEU A 284 0.82 -12.49 -20.10
CA LEU A 284 0.27 -13.83 -19.96
C LEU A 284 0.82 -14.68 -21.11
N MET A 285 1.29 -15.88 -20.82
CA MET A 285 1.77 -16.81 -21.84
C MET A 285 0.59 -17.23 -22.74
N ASP A 286 0.76 -17.10 -24.07
CA ASP A 286 -0.32 -17.20 -25.06
C ASP A 286 -1.06 -18.56 -25.06
N ASP A 287 -0.37 -19.64 -24.71
CA ASP A 287 -0.87 -21.02 -24.75
C ASP A 287 -1.68 -21.44 -23.51
N SER A 288 -1.35 -20.87 -22.37
CA SER A 288 -1.78 -21.33 -21.04
C SER A 288 -2.45 -20.25 -20.20
N LYS A 289 -2.41 -18.99 -20.67
CA LYS A 289 -2.71 -17.79 -19.87
C LYS A 289 -1.95 -17.76 -18.55
N SER A 290 -0.81 -18.47 -18.50
CA SER A 290 0.02 -18.56 -17.32
C SER A 290 0.71 -17.23 -17.09
N TYR A 291 0.79 -16.82 -15.84
CA TYR A 291 1.55 -15.68 -15.41
C TYR A 291 3.05 -15.95 -15.60
N SER A 292 3.76 -15.03 -16.28
CA SER A 292 5.17 -15.24 -16.63
C SER A 292 6.12 -15.32 -15.43
N ILE A 293 5.79 -14.62 -14.34
CA ILE A 293 6.59 -14.56 -13.11
C ILE A 293 6.39 -15.80 -12.23
N LEU A 294 5.17 -16.36 -12.21
CA LEU A 294 4.85 -17.61 -11.51
C LEU A 294 4.24 -18.62 -12.50
N PRO A 295 5.08 -19.34 -13.27
CA PRO A 295 4.60 -20.30 -14.24
C PRO A 295 3.70 -21.38 -13.62
N GLY A 296 2.53 -21.60 -14.23
CA GLY A 296 1.48 -22.49 -13.72
C GLY A 296 0.35 -21.78 -12.96
N LEU A 297 0.49 -20.49 -12.64
CA LEU A 297 -0.62 -19.68 -12.13
C LEU A 297 -1.38 -19.05 -13.29
N THR A 298 -2.63 -19.42 -13.48
CA THR A 298 -3.52 -18.77 -14.46
C THR A 298 -4.11 -17.49 -13.87
N VAL A 299 -4.21 -16.43 -14.66
CA VAL A 299 -4.78 -15.15 -14.21
C VAL A 299 -6.09 -14.86 -14.93
N SER A 300 -7.11 -14.45 -14.17
CA SER A 300 -8.39 -14.04 -14.73
C SER A 300 -8.25 -12.82 -15.64
N ASN A 301 -8.91 -12.87 -16.79
CA ASN A 301 -8.96 -11.78 -17.75
C ASN A 301 -10.37 -11.14 -17.86
N THR A 302 -11.18 -11.32 -16.81
CA THR A 302 -12.53 -10.75 -16.74
C THR A 302 -12.44 -9.22 -16.64
N PRO A 303 -13.27 -8.47 -17.40
CA PRO A 303 -13.36 -7.02 -17.25
C PRO A 303 -13.73 -6.61 -15.83
N LYS A 304 -13.02 -5.61 -15.32
CA LYS A 304 -13.16 -5.06 -13.98
C LYS A 304 -12.96 -3.55 -14.02
N LYS A 305 -13.71 -2.84 -13.20
CA LYS A 305 -13.51 -1.40 -13.01
C LYS A 305 -12.41 -1.17 -11.99
N VAL A 306 -11.51 -0.26 -12.33
CA VAL A 306 -10.28 0.04 -11.59
C VAL A 306 -10.27 1.54 -11.36
N MET A 307 -9.93 1.93 -10.13
CA MET A 307 -9.77 3.33 -9.77
C MET A 307 -8.29 3.70 -9.90
N GLU A 308 -7.94 4.23 -11.06
CA GLU A 308 -6.58 4.63 -11.40
C GLU A 308 -6.20 5.94 -10.70
N PHE A 309 -5.05 5.96 -10.06
CA PHE A 309 -4.44 7.17 -9.52
C PHE A 309 -3.24 7.54 -10.40
N ASN A 310 -3.41 8.55 -11.25
CA ASN A 310 -2.50 8.89 -12.35
C ASN A 310 -1.20 9.56 -11.87
N ILE A 311 -0.38 8.82 -11.14
CA ILE A 311 0.96 9.21 -10.68
C ILE A 311 2.02 8.84 -11.72
N ASP A 312 3.21 9.43 -11.63
CA ASP A 312 4.36 9.04 -12.44
C ASP A 312 5.24 7.97 -11.76
N GLY A 313 6.05 7.29 -12.57
CA GLY A 313 6.93 6.21 -12.10
C GLY A 313 8.02 6.68 -11.13
N HIS A 314 8.52 7.91 -11.25
CA HIS A 314 9.54 8.42 -10.33
C HIS A 314 8.99 8.64 -8.93
N TRP A 315 7.76 9.15 -8.83
CA TRP A 315 7.04 9.27 -7.58
C TRP A 315 6.80 7.88 -6.95
N ARG A 316 6.33 6.91 -7.73
CA ARG A 316 6.13 5.52 -7.28
C ARG A 316 7.43 4.92 -6.73
N ASP A 317 8.54 5.10 -7.44
CA ASP A 317 9.82 4.53 -7.06
C ASP A 317 10.35 5.13 -5.75
N LEU A 318 10.27 6.46 -5.61
CA LEU A 318 10.59 7.13 -4.34
C LEU A 318 9.68 6.66 -3.22
N TYR A 319 8.37 6.55 -3.48
CA TYR A 319 7.41 6.08 -2.49
C TYR A 319 7.74 4.66 -2.00
N ASN A 320 8.02 3.73 -2.93
CA ASN A 320 8.38 2.36 -2.60
C ASN A 320 9.63 2.31 -1.72
N SER A 321 10.68 3.03 -2.10
CA SER A 321 11.93 3.10 -1.33
C SER A 321 11.75 3.73 0.05
N TRP A 322 11.02 4.85 0.11
CA TRP A 322 10.68 5.56 1.35
C TRP A 322 9.86 4.68 2.30
N ASN A 323 8.82 4.00 1.79
CA ASN A 323 7.94 3.16 2.61
C ASN A 323 8.65 1.87 3.06
N LEU A 324 9.59 1.35 2.26
CA LEU A 324 10.42 0.20 2.65
C LEU A 324 11.29 0.53 3.85
N LEU A 325 12.00 1.66 3.81
CA LEU A 325 12.81 2.11 4.95
C LEU A 325 11.94 2.31 6.20
N PHE A 326 10.77 2.94 6.06
CA PHE A 326 9.81 3.12 7.15
C PHE A 326 9.40 1.79 7.79
N VAL A 327 9.00 0.81 6.98
CA VAL A 327 8.52 -0.49 7.45
C VAL A 327 9.62 -1.26 8.19
N ILE A 328 10.82 -1.33 7.61
CA ILE A 328 11.97 -2.06 8.18
C ILE A 328 12.39 -1.48 9.53
N THR A 329 12.27 -0.17 9.71
CA THR A 329 12.74 0.54 10.90
C THR A 329 11.70 0.63 12.00
N ASN A 330 10.41 0.74 11.66
CA ASN A 330 9.35 1.01 12.65
C ASN A 330 8.38 -0.15 12.90
N ILE A 331 8.23 -1.09 11.97
CA ILE A 331 7.21 -2.15 12.06
C ILE A 331 7.88 -3.51 12.26
N ASP A 332 8.51 -4.00 11.20
CA ASP A 332 9.07 -5.35 11.10
C ASP A 332 10.05 -5.44 9.91
N LYS A 333 11.10 -6.25 10.07
CA LYS A 333 12.21 -6.39 9.12
C LYS A 333 12.03 -7.51 8.10
N ILE A 334 11.11 -8.45 8.33
CA ILE A 334 11.10 -9.72 7.60
C ILE A 334 9.83 -9.90 6.78
N PHE A 335 8.68 -9.83 7.44
CA PHE A 335 7.38 -10.12 6.87
C PHE A 335 6.75 -8.89 6.22
N MET A 336 6.67 -7.77 6.94
CA MET A 336 6.00 -6.56 6.44
C MET A 336 6.66 -5.90 5.22
N PRO A 337 7.98 -5.95 5.02
CA PRO A 337 8.60 -5.41 3.80
C PRO A 337 8.11 -6.10 2.52
N ILE A 338 7.66 -7.38 2.61
CA ILE A 338 7.21 -8.17 1.47
C ILE A 338 6.10 -7.45 0.71
N LYS A 339 5.19 -6.75 1.41
CA LYS A 339 4.07 -6.01 0.81
C LYS A 339 4.47 -4.97 -0.25
N LEU A 340 5.73 -4.52 -0.23
CA LEU A 340 6.27 -3.51 -1.14
C LEU A 340 7.21 -4.08 -2.21
N ILE A 341 7.76 -5.29 -2.00
CA ILE A 341 8.65 -5.95 -2.95
C ILE A 341 7.96 -7.04 -3.79
N LEU A 342 6.68 -7.32 -3.52
CA LEU A 342 5.84 -8.11 -4.43
C LEU A 342 5.91 -7.53 -5.85
N PRO A 343 6.17 -8.33 -6.89
CA PRO A 343 6.18 -7.87 -8.28
C PRO A 343 4.95 -7.04 -8.65
N THR A 344 3.75 -7.47 -8.24
CA THR A 344 2.49 -6.75 -8.48
C THR A 344 2.43 -5.35 -7.85
N VAL A 345 3.27 -5.06 -6.84
CA VAL A 345 3.34 -3.74 -6.18
C VAL A 345 4.58 -2.96 -6.60
N LEU A 346 5.76 -3.57 -6.51
CA LEU A 346 7.06 -2.95 -6.76
C LEU A 346 7.13 -2.34 -8.16
N ALA A 347 6.61 -3.07 -9.14
CA ALA A 347 6.60 -2.70 -10.55
C ALA A 347 5.16 -2.63 -11.09
N ALA A 348 4.22 -2.14 -10.27
CA ALA A 348 2.88 -1.84 -10.75
C ALA A 348 2.95 -0.69 -11.76
N GLU A 349 2.19 -0.77 -12.86
CA GLU A 349 1.90 0.40 -13.68
C GLU A 349 1.51 1.59 -12.77
N PRO A 350 2.10 2.79 -12.93
CA PRO A 350 1.94 3.87 -11.96
C PRO A 350 0.48 4.17 -11.64
N GLN A 351 -0.39 4.15 -12.67
CA GLN A 351 -1.83 4.41 -12.51
C GLN A 351 -2.54 3.39 -11.60
N ASN A 352 -2.07 2.14 -11.59
CA ASN A 352 -2.65 1.06 -10.79
C ASN A 352 -2.04 0.96 -9.38
N TYR A 353 -0.92 1.64 -9.11
CA TYR A 353 -0.10 1.45 -7.92
C TYR A 353 -0.89 1.59 -6.62
N LYS A 354 -1.77 2.61 -6.52
CA LYS A 354 -2.63 2.82 -5.33
C LYS A 354 -3.49 1.59 -5.04
N GLU A 355 -4.18 1.07 -6.06
CA GLU A 355 -5.13 -0.04 -5.89
C GLU A 355 -4.41 -1.33 -5.45
N VAL A 356 -3.36 -1.74 -6.18
CA VAL A 356 -2.60 -2.96 -5.83
C VAL A 356 -1.93 -2.85 -4.46
N ARG A 357 -1.49 -1.64 -4.09
CA ARG A 357 -0.91 -1.39 -2.77
C ARG A 357 -1.95 -1.48 -1.65
N VAL A 358 -3.18 -0.99 -1.88
CA VAL A 358 -4.28 -1.14 -0.90
C VAL A 358 -4.58 -2.61 -0.66
N ILE A 359 -4.65 -3.41 -1.72
CA ILE A 359 -4.88 -4.87 -1.63
C ILE A 359 -3.74 -5.54 -0.86
N SER A 360 -2.48 -5.27 -1.25
CA SER A 360 -1.29 -5.81 -0.59
C SER A 360 -1.22 -5.43 0.89
N LEU A 361 -1.46 -4.15 1.23
CA LEU A 361 -1.42 -3.65 2.60
C LEU A 361 -2.55 -4.24 3.45
N PHE A 362 -3.76 -4.34 2.92
CA PHE A 362 -4.86 -4.98 3.63
C PHE A 362 -4.54 -6.46 3.90
N THR A 363 -4.14 -7.22 2.88
CA THR A 363 -3.88 -8.65 3.00
C THR A 363 -2.73 -8.95 3.96
N ILE A 364 -1.55 -8.39 3.67
CA ILE A 364 -0.33 -8.67 4.46
C ILE A 364 -0.40 -8.01 5.82
N GLY A 365 -0.99 -6.81 5.94
CA GLY A 365 -1.18 -6.14 7.22
C GLY A 365 -2.15 -6.86 8.14
N SER A 366 -3.24 -7.44 7.60
CA SER A 366 -4.17 -8.26 8.38
C SER A 366 -3.48 -9.52 8.90
N ILE A 367 -2.76 -10.24 8.03
CA ILE A 367 -2.00 -11.43 8.39
C ILE A 367 -0.94 -11.09 9.45
N PHE A 368 -0.15 -10.04 9.24
CA PHE A 368 0.89 -9.61 10.18
C PHE A 368 0.35 -9.44 11.61
N LEU A 369 -0.79 -8.77 11.74
CA LEU A 369 -1.40 -8.52 13.05
C LEU A 369 -2.05 -9.77 13.64
N GLN A 370 -2.81 -10.52 12.84
CA GLN A 370 -3.58 -11.68 13.31
C GLN A 370 -2.68 -12.86 13.70
N GLU A 371 -1.64 -13.12 12.91
CA GLU A 371 -0.71 -14.23 13.18
C GLU A 371 0.43 -13.84 14.12
N ASN A 372 0.49 -12.56 14.50
CA ASN A 372 1.57 -12.02 15.31
C ASN A 372 2.95 -12.44 14.77
N THR A 373 3.16 -12.24 13.46
CA THR A 373 4.36 -12.79 12.78
C THR A 373 5.65 -12.25 13.38
N LYS A 374 5.61 -11.02 13.94
CA LYS A 374 6.72 -10.41 14.69
C LYS A 374 7.22 -11.26 15.86
N MET A 375 6.32 -11.95 16.57
CA MET A 375 6.65 -12.79 17.72
C MET A 375 6.71 -14.28 17.37
N ASN A 376 6.38 -14.66 16.13
CA ASN A 376 6.44 -16.04 15.69
C ASN A 376 7.90 -16.42 15.36
N PRO A 377 8.51 -17.41 16.05
CA PRO A 377 9.89 -17.85 15.81
C PRO A 377 10.18 -18.30 14.37
N PHE A 378 9.14 -18.68 13.63
CA PHE A 378 9.26 -19.06 12.23
C PHE A 378 9.48 -17.87 11.30
N PHE A 379 8.94 -16.69 11.65
CA PHE A 379 9.07 -15.45 10.87
C PHE A 379 10.00 -14.41 11.50
N SER A 380 10.45 -14.61 12.74
CA SER A 380 11.43 -13.77 13.40
C SER A 380 12.86 -14.16 13.02
N ASP A 381 13.70 -13.19 12.71
CA ASP A 381 15.14 -13.35 12.51
C ASP A 381 15.87 -12.65 13.65
N ASN A 382 16.82 -13.36 14.23
CA ASN A 382 17.69 -12.81 15.26
C ASN A 382 18.95 -12.18 14.67
N TYR A 383 19.16 -12.33 13.36
CA TYR A 383 20.33 -11.83 12.67
C TYR A 383 20.32 -10.31 12.50
N HIS A 384 21.47 -9.69 12.73
CA HIS A 384 21.68 -8.26 12.62
C HIS A 384 22.96 -7.99 11.84
N PHE A 385 22.85 -7.28 10.72
CA PHE A 385 24.01 -6.84 9.95
C PHE A 385 24.86 -5.85 10.76
N LYS A 386 26.18 -6.03 10.75
CA LYS A 386 27.11 -5.21 11.56
C LYS A 386 26.99 -3.71 11.25
N ASN A 387 26.80 -3.38 9.98
CA ASN A 387 26.73 -2.00 9.50
C ASN A 387 25.30 -1.51 9.26
N ALA A 388 24.28 -2.13 9.87
CA ALA A 388 22.88 -1.81 9.63
C ALA A 388 22.56 -0.30 9.81
N GLU A 389 23.05 0.33 10.88
CA GLU A 389 22.80 1.76 11.12
C GLU A 389 23.36 2.67 10.01
N ILE A 390 24.56 2.36 9.50
CA ILE A 390 25.19 3.10 8.40
C ILE A 390 24.34 2.98 7.13
N ILE A 391 23.86 1.76 6.85
CA ILE A 391 23.01 1.48 5.68
C ILE A 391 21.68 2.23 5.80
N LEU A 392 21.00 2.14 6.94
CA LEU A 392 19.70 2.77 7.18
C LEU A 392 19.81 4.30 7.11
N LYS A 393 20.84 4.88 7.74
CA LYS A 393 21.11 6.32 7.65
C LYS A 393 21.30 6.74 6.19
N LYS A 394 22.13 6.01 5.44
CA LYS A 394 22.39 6.35 4.04
C LYS A 394 21.16 6.21 3.17
N TRP A 395 20.29 5.24 3.46
CA TRP A 395 19.03 5.08 2.73
C TRP A 395 18.10 6.30 2.92
N GLY A 396 17.99 6.82 4.14
CA GLY A 396 17.25 8.06 4.42
C GLY A 396 17.79 9.25 3.62
N GLU A 397 19.12 9.45 3.63
CA GLU A 397 19.78 10.49 2.83
C GLU A 397 19.50 10.35 1.33
N ILE A 398 19.57 9.12 0.79
CA ILE A 398 19.30 8.83 -0.63
C ILE A 398 17.86 9.18 -1.00
N ASN A 399 16.88 8.77 -0.19
CA ASN A 399 15.47 9.06 -0.43
C ASN A 399 15.23 10.58 -0.47
N LYS A 400 15.80 11.31 0.49
CA LYS A 400 15.73 12.77 0.54
C LYS A 400 16.36 13.42 -0.69
N ASP A 401 17.60 13.05 -1.02
CA ASP A 401 18.33 13.58 -2.16
C ASP A 401 17.61 13.33 -3.48
N TYR A 402 16.98 12.16 -3.62
CA TYR A 402 16.18 11.83 -4.79
C TYR A 402 14.91 12.67 -4.86
N GLY A 403 14.15 12.81 -3.76
CA GLY A 403 12.98 13.69 -3.70
C GLY A 403 13.30 15.15 -4.04
N MET A 404 14.41 15.67 -3.52
CA MET A 404 14.90 17.02 -3.85
C MET A 404 15.25 17.15 -5.33
N LYS A 405 15.86 16.12 -5.92
CA LYS A 405 16.15 16.11 -7.37
C LYS A 405 14.86 16.13 -8.17
N LEU A 406 13.86 15.30 -7.86
CA LEU A 406 12.58 15.28 -8.58
C LEU A 406 11.92 16.66 -8.58
N LEU A 407 11.82 17.29 -7.39
CA LEU A 407 11.24 18.61 -7.25
C LEU A 407 11.97 19.66 -8.11
N LYS A 408 13.30 19.65 -8.12
CA LYS A 408 14.14 20.57 -8.93
C LYS A 408 13.98 20.39 -10.44
N HIS A 409 13.73 19.16 -10.91
CA HIS A 409 13.55 18.91 -12.35
C HIS A 409 12.17 19.36 -12.85
N GLN A 410 11.18 19.39 -11.97
CA GLN A 410 9.78 19.69 -12.31
C GLN A 410 9.43 21.16 -12.14
N SER A 411 10.05 21.83 -11.18
CA SER A 411 9.78 23.23 -10.91
C SER A 411 10.84 24.13 -11.55
N ASN A 412 10.42 25.10 -12.38
CA ASN A 412 11.21 26.30 -12.69
C ASN A 412 11.44 27.21 -11.44
N LEU A 413 11.30 26.65 -10.23
CA LEU A 413 11.42 27.35 -8.96
C LEU A 413 12.90 27.42 -8.57
N GLN A 414 13.33 28.60 -8.11
CA GLN A 414 14.66 28.75 -7.53
C GLN A 414 14.79 27.85 -6.30
N VAL A 415 15.91 27.11 -6.29
CA VAL A 415 16.29 26.01 -5.38
C VAL A 415 16.27 26.38 -3.89
N ASP A 416 16.27 27.68 -3.55
CA ASP A 416 16.29 28.20 -2.17
C ASP A 416 15.06 27.83 -1.32
N LYS A 417 13.98 27.29 -1.90
CA LYS A 417 12.77 26.84 -1.17
C LYS A 417 12.75 25.33 -0.84
N SER A 418 13.84 24.59 -1.06
CA SER A 418 13.85 23.14 -0.85
C SER A 418 14.09 22.69 0.60
N GLU A 419 14.71 23.53 1.44
CA GLU A 419 14.83 23.27 2.89
C GLU A 419 13.53 23.60 3.66
N THR A 420 12.53 24.24 3.03
CA THR A 420 11.32 24.70 3.73
C THR A 420 10.20 23.67 3.78
N SER A 421 10.13 22.66 2.92
CA SER A 421 8.94 21.77 2.89
C SER A 421 8.75 20.90 4.14
N TYR A 422 9.82 20.37 4.74
CA TYR A 422 9.70 19.65 6.02
C TYR A 422 9.38 20.60 7.18
N HIS A 423 10.01 21.78 7.22
CA HIS A 423 9.68 22.80 8.20
C HIS A 423 8.25 23.37 8.03
N GLU A 424 7.71 23.39 6.82
CA GLU A 424 6.33 23.81 6.50
C GLU A 424 5.31 22.76 6.95
N VAL A 425 5.64 21.47 6.85
CA VAL A 425 4.74 20.36 7.24
C VAL A 425 4.84 20.07 8.74
N PHE A 426 6.06 19.92 9.29
CA PHE A 426 6.30 19.49 10.66
C PHE A 426 6.91 20.57 11.56
N GLY A 427 7.62 21.55 11.01
CA GLY A 427 8.20 22.67 11.76
C GLY A 427 9.06 22.27 12.95
N ASN A 428 9.16 23.16 13.95
CA ASN A 428 9.91 22.88 15.18
C ASN A 428 9.11 22.06 16.22
N ASN A 429 7.79 21.93 16.01
CA ASN A 429 6.88 21.22 16.90
C ASN A 429 6.09 20.15 16.10
N PRO A 430 6.71 19.01 15.78
CA PRO A 430 6.12 18.01 14.88
C PRO A 430 4.76 17.47 15.34
N HIS A 431 4.56 17.25 16.65
CA HIS A 431 3.28 16.79 17.19
C HIS A 431 2.14 17.81 17.00
N LEU A 432 2.39 19.07 17.35
CA LEU A 432 1.39 20.13 17.23
C LEU A 432 1.04 20.39 15.77
N ASN A 433 2.06 20.46 14.90
CA ASN A 433 1.85 20.69 13.48
C ASN A 433 1.09 19.53 12.84
N PHE A 434 1.44 18.28 13.15
CA PHE A 434 0.68 17.11 12.72
C PHE A 434 -0.80 17.19 13.10
N LEU A 435 -1.10 17.54 14.36
CA LEU A 435 -2.48 17.71 14.82
C LEU A 435 -3.22 18.82 14.06
N ILE A 436 -2.59 19.97 13.85
CA ILE A 436 -3.17 21.09 13.09
C ILE A 436 -3.48 20.65 11.65
N ARG A 437 -2.58 19.88 11.02
CA ARG A 437 -2.79 19.37 9.67
C ARG A 437 -3.92 18.36 9.59
N ILE A 438 -4.08 17.48 10.59
CA ILE A 438 -5.24 16.58 10.67
C ILE A 438 -6.54 17.38 10.77
N ILE A 439 -6.60 18.38 11.65
CA ILE A 439 -7.80 19.22 11.83
C ILE A 439 -8.13 19.97 10.53
N GLY A 440 -7.10 20.51 9.85
CA GLY A 440 -7.25 21.14 8.55
C GLY A 440 -7.81 20.20 7.49
N TYR A 441 -7.25 18.99 7.39
CA TYR A 441 -7.75 17.95 6.50
C TYR A 441 -9.21 17.57 6.78
N LEU A 442 -9.57 17.35 8.05
CA LEU A 442 -10.96 17.03 8.43
C LEU A 442 -11.94 18.17 8.09
N SER A 443 -11.46 19.40 7.97
CA SER A 443 -12.27 20.56 7.58
C SER A 443 -12.50 20.66 6.06
N ASP A 444 -11.59 20.12 5.24
CA ASP A 444 -11.68 20.11 3.77
C ASP A 444 -10.99 18.87 3.16
N PRO A 445 -11.54 17.65 3.38
CA PRO A 445 -10.86 16.40 3.05
C PRO A 445 -10.65 16.21 1.54
N SER A 446 -11.41 16.92 0.71
CA SER A 446 -11.34 16.82 -0.75
C SER A 446 -10.24 17.68 -1.38
N ASN A 447 -9.89 18.82 -0.76
CA ASN A 447 -8.98 19.80 -1.37
C ASN A 447 -7.80 20.22 -0.48
N TYR A 448 -7.67 19.68 0.73
CA TYR A 448 -6.63 20.09 1.66
C TYR A 448 -5.21 19.88 1.10
N GLN A 449 -4.36 20.90 1.27
CA GLN A 449 -2.94 20.87 0.92
C GLN A 449 -2.10 20.95 2.19
N PHE A 450 -1.33 19.89 2.44
CA PHE A 450 -0.49 19.72 3.61
C PHE A 450 0.79 20.56 3.55
N THR A 451 1.31 20.84 2.34
CA THR A 451 2.59 21.58 2.21
C THR A 451 2.43 23.09 2.07
N GLN A 452 1.19 23.62 2.05
CA GLN A 452 0.99 25.07 2.03
C GLN A 452 0.97 25.66 3.45
N PRO A 453 1.44 26.90 3.65
CA PRO A 453 1.27 27.62 4.90
C PRO A 453 -0.22 27.69 5.24
N ASN A 454 -0.61 27.29 6.46
CA ASN A 454 -2.01 27.31 6.88
C ASN A 454 -2.58 28.73 6.77
N THR A 455 -3.44 28.96 5.79
CA THR A 455 -4.40 30.06 5.80
C THR A 455 -5.71 29.58 6.41
N ALA A 456 -5.64 28.88 7.55
CA ALA A 456 -6.82 28.40 8.25
C ALA A 456 -7.67 29.60 8.67
N LYS A 457 -8.58 30.01 7.80
CA LYS A 457 -9.75 30.79 8.17
C LYS A 457 -10.57 29.84 9.00
N PHE A 458 -10.48 29.97 10.33
CA PHE A 458 -11.44 29.37 11.25
C PHE A 458 -12.83 29.89 10.87
N SER A 459 -13.48 29.17 9.96
CA SER A 459 -14.90 29.30 9.70
C SER A 459 -15.58 28.74 10.94
N SER A 460 -16.30 29.59 11.68
CA SER A 460 -17.06 29.27 12.88
C SER A 460 -18.25 28.32 12.64
N ARG A 461 -18.25 27.55 11.55
CA ARG A 461 -19.24 26.52 11.25
C ARG A 461 -18.61 25.13 11.38
N PHE A 462 -18.18 24.78 12.59
CA PHE A 462 -18.09 23.39 12.99
C PHE A 462 -19.52 22.86 13.14
N SER A 463 -20.03 22.16 12.14
CA SER A 463 -21.19 21.27 12.29
C SER A 463 -20.71 19.85 12.04
N PHE A 464 -20.58 19.09 13.13
CA PHE A 464 -20.18 17.67 13.12
C PHE A 464 -21.22 16.76 12.44
N PHE A 465 -22.37 17.32 12.03
CA PHE A 465 -23.41 16.67 11.26
C PHE A 465 -23.86 17.62 10.15
N SER A 466 -23.50 17.36 8.89
CA SER A 466 -24.24 17.94 7.78
C SER A 466 -25.47 17.06 7.54
N GLN A 467 -26.65 17.59 7.87
CA GLN A 467 -27.89 17.04 7.34
C GLN A 467 -27.77 17.03 5.82
N SER A 468 -27.94 15.86 5.21
CA SER A 468 -28.18 15.72 3.79
C SER A 468 -29.25 16.74 3.39
N LYS A 469 -28.94 17.64 2.45
CA LYS A 469 -29.97 18.43 1.77
C LYS A 469 -30.94 17.45 1.16
N GLN A 470 -32.10 17.27 1.80
CA GLN A 470 -33.29 16.77 1.13
C GLN A 470 -33.58 17.76 0.00
N THR A 471 -33.34 17.33 -1.24
CA THR A 471 -33.95 17.94 -2.42
C THR A 471 -35.45 17.68 -2.30
N SER A 472 -36.17 18.61 -1.69
CA SER A 472 -37.63 18.65 -1.78
C SER A 472 -38.00 19.01 -3.21
N THR A 473 -38.34 17.99 -3.98
CA THR A 473 -39.06 18.13 -5.24
C THR A 473 -40.41 18.77 -4.92
N SER A 474 -40.58 20.04 -5.31
CA SER A 474 -41.86 20.74 -5.23
C SER A 474 -42.85 20.10 -6.21
N LEU A 475 -43.75 19.28 -5.68
CA LEU A 475 -44.94 18.82 -6.38
C LEU A 475 -46.16 19.60 -5.87
N SER A 476 -46.74 20.36 -6.79
CA SER A 476 -48.15 20.75 -6.88
C SER A 476 -48.82 21.35 -5.65
N GLN A 477 -49.05 22.66 -5.73
CA GLN A 477 -50.23 23.30 -5.16
C GLN A 477 -51.49 22.54 -5.60
N VAL A 478 -52.16 21.89 -4.65
CA VAL A 478 -53.60 21.64 -4.73
C VAL A 478 -54.19 22.18 -3.44
N GLU A 479 -55.07 23.15 -3.65
CA GLU A 479 -55.92 23.77 -2.64
C GLU A 479 -56.72 22.71 -1.86
N HIS A 480 -56.75 22.89 -0.55
CA HIS A 480 -57.93 22.79 0.32
C HIS A 480 -57.47 22.40 1.72
N THR A 481 -57.62 23.29 2.70
CA THR A 481 -58.53 22.97 3.80
C THR A 481 -58.97 24.21 4.56
N SER A 482 -60.29 24.29 4.66
CA SER A 482 -61.06 25.07 5.61
C SER A 482 -60.57 24.90 7.06
N GLN A 483 -60.55 26.04 7.76
CA GLN A 483 -60.85 26.26 9.18
C GLN A 483 -60.64 25.12 10.20
N ALA A 484 -59.69 25.36 11.09
CA ALA A 484 -59.79 25.34 12.56
C ALA A 484 -60.91 24.50 13.22
N HIS A 485 -60.53 23.51 14.04
CA HIS A 485 -60.65 23.61 15.50
C HIS A 485 -60.03 22.41 16.25
N LEU A 486 -59.23 22.73 17.27
CA LEU A 486 -59.11 22.17 18.63
C LEU A 486 -59.24 20.66 18.95
N LEU A 487 -58.24 20.24 19.75
CA LEU A 487 -58.29 19.45 21.01
C LEU A 487 -58.30 17.91 20.97
N SER A 488 -57.22 17.38 21.58
CA SER A 488 -57.11 16.26 22.53
C SER A 488 -57.91 14.97 22.29
N ILE A 489 -57.20 13.85 22.17
CA ILE A 489 -56.83 12.93 23.28
C ILE A 489 -55.53 12.23 22.90
#